data_AF-A0A1Y5FBF3-F1
#
_entry.id   AF-A0A1Y5FBF3-F1
#
_cell.length_a   1.000
_cell.length_b   1.000
_cell.length_c   1.000
_cell.angle_alpha   90.00
_cell.angle_beta   90.00
_cell.angle_gamma   90.00
#
_symmetry.space_group_name_H-M   'P 1'
#
loop_
_entity.id
_entity.type
_entity.pdbx_description
1 polymer ?
#
loop_
_entity_poly.entity_id
_entity_poly.type
_entity_poly.pdbx_seq_one_letter_code
_entity_poly.pdbx_strand_id
1 'polypeptide(L)' 'MDIVFFIIKYIPFWSVPMVIIAGYFSYLYWIKDIREIALIFGVVAFFSFVSLSYWIIAGGPTGSVQYIQQFEKQDF' A
#
# COMPACT_ATOMS: atom_id res chain seq x y z
N MET A 1 -0.86 -13.74 -14.10
CA MET A 1 -1.80 -13.03 -13.21
C MET A 1 -1.64 -13.40 -11.73
N ASP A 2 -1.07 -14.57 -11.39
CA ASP A 2 -1.01 -15.04 -9.99
C ASP A 2 -0.22 -14.13 -9.03
N ILE A 3 0.87 -13.52 -9.50
CA ILE A 3 1.71 -12.65 -8.65
C ILE A 3 0.98 -11.35 -8.27
N VAL A 4 0.20 -10.78 -9.20
CA VAL A 4 -0.58 -9.57 -8.96
C VAL A 4 -1.67 -9.86 -7.94
N PHE A 5 -2.41 -10.97 -8.12
CA PHE A 5 -3.39 -11.43 -7.14
C PHE A 5 -2.78 -11.72 -5.77
N PHE A 6 -1.58 -12.30 -5.71
CA PHE A 6 -0.86 -12.50 -4.46
C PHE A 6 -0.57 -11.15 -3.78
N ILE A 7 0.02 -10.19 -4.50
CA ILE A 7 0.38 -8.88 -3.93
C ILE A 7 -0.85 -8.16 -3.38
N ILE A 8 -1.98 -8.18 -4.10
CA ILE A 8 -3.24 -7.55 -3.66
C ILE A 8 -3.88 -8.28 -2.48
N LYS A 9 -3.97 -9.61 -2.56
CA LYS A 9 -4.58 -10.43 -1.51
C LYS A 9 -3.86 -10.25 -0.17
N TYR A 10 -2.54 -10.13 -0.23
CA TYR A 10 -1.65 -9.99 0.92
C TYR A 10 -1.20 -8.55 1.16
N ILE A 11 -2.01 -7.54 0.77
CA ILE A 11 -1.72 -6.12 1.07
C ILE A 11 -1.31 -5.91 2.54
N PRO A 12 -2.05 -6.38 3.56
CA PRO A 12 -1.69 -6.12 4.95
C PRO A 12 -0.31 -6.65 5.34
N PHE A 13 0.15 -7.74 4.71
CA PHE A 13 1.43 -8.36 5.01
C PHE A 13 2.60 -7.42 4.68
N TRP A 14 2.54 -6.69 3.56
CA TRP A 14 3.61 -5.77 3.17
C TRP A 14 3.29 -4.31 3.52
N SER A 15 2.03 -3.88 3.50
CA SER A 15 1.68 -2.48 3.72
C SER A 15 1.80 -2.04 5.17
N VAL A 16 1.39 -2.86 6.13
CA VAL A 16 1.49 -2.56 7.56
C VAL A 16 2.95 -2.33 8.00
N PRO A 17 3.91 -3.23 7.75
CA PRO A 17 5.30 -2.97 8.11
C PRO A 17 5.87 -1.76 7.37
N MET A 18 5.48 -1.55 6.11
CA MET A 18 5.94 -0.39 5.33
C MET A 18 5.43 0.94 5.90
N VAL A 19 4.17 1.02 6.35
CA VAL A 19 3.64 2.22 7.02
C VAL A 19 4.44 2.52 8.29
N ILE A 20 4.72 1.51 9.12
CA ILE A 20 5.44 1.69 10.38
C ILE A 20 6.89 2.14 10.13
N ILE A 21 7.60 1.41 9.27
CA ILE A 21 9.03 1.66 9.00
C ILE A 21 9.20 2.97 8.24
N ALA A 22 8.49 3.15 7.12
CA ALA A 22 8.62 4.35 6.30
C ALA A 22 8.05 5.58 7.03
N GLY A 23 6.98 5.43 7.81
CA GLY A 23 6.47 6.52 8.65
C GLY A 23 7.49 6.97 9.70
N TYR A 24 8.14 6.02 10.38
CA TYR A 24 9.19 6.33 11.36
C TYR A 24 10.37 7.06 10.70
N PHE A 25 10.89 6.57 9.57
CA PHE A 25 12.01 7.22 8.88
C PHE A 25 11.63 8.56 8.27
N SER A 26 10.42 8.70 7.71
CA SER A 26 9.90 9.98 7.22
C SER A 26 9.92 11.02 8.34
N TYR A 27 9.39 10.69 9.52
CA TYR A 27 9.42 11.56 10.70
C TYR A 27 10.85 11.89 11.16
N LEU A 28 11.72 10.89 11.23
CA LEU A 28 13.12 11.07 11.67
C LEU A 28 13.89 12.02 10.74
N TYR A 29 13.80 11.82 9.43
CA TYR A 29 14.49 12.67 8.45
C TYR A 29 13.85 14.06 8.33
N TRP A 30 12.55 14.17 8.59
CA TRP A 30 11.88 15.45 8.66
C TRP A 30 12.40 16.32 9.80
N ILE A 31 12.58 15.75 11.00
CA ILE A 31 13.18 16.46 12.16
C ILE A 31 14.63 16.86 11.88
N LYS A 32 15.37 16.05 11.12
CA LYS A 32 16.75 16.35 10.72
C LYS A 32 16.85 17.37 9.58
N ASP A 33 15.73 17.92 9.11
CA ASP A 33 15.60 18.83 7.96
C ASP A 33 16.19 18.28 6.65
N ILE A 34 16.27 16.94 6.52
CA ILE A 34 16.67 16.26 5.29
C ILE A 34 15.40 15.94 4.48
N ARG A 35 14.83 16.98 3.88
CA ARG A 35 13.46 16.96 3.31
C ARG A 35 13.29 15.96 2.17
N GLU A 36 14.28 15.80 1.30
CA GLU A 36 14.19 14.88 0.16
C GLU A 36 13.99 13.43 0.63
N ILE A 37 14.78 13.01 1.62
CA ILE A 37 14.69 11.65 2.17
C ILE A 37 13.38 11.49 2.95
N ALA A 38 12.99 12.51 3.73
CA ALA A 38 11.72 12.51 4.46
C ALA A 38 10.51 12.34 3.52
N LEU A 39 10.55 13.00 2.36
CA LEU A 39 9.51 12.94 1.33
C LEU A 39 9.46 11.55 0.68
N ILE A 40 10.60 10.97 0.30
CA ILE A 40 10.66 9.61 -0.27
C ILE A 40 9.98 8.61 0.67
N PHE A 41 10.37 8.59 1.95
CA PHE A 41 9.74 7.71 2.92
C PHE A 41 8.27 8.06 3.18
N GLY A 42 7.92 9.35 3.16
CA GLY A 42 6.55 9.82 3.33
C GLY A 42 5.63 9.33 2.22
N VAL A 43 6.06 9.39 0.96
CA VAL A 43 5.30 8.88 -0.20
C VAL A 43 5.11 7.37 -0.10
N VAL A 44 6.16 6.63 0.30
CA VAL A 44 6.08 5.17 0.49
C VAL A 44 5.10 4.80 1.62
N ALA A 45 5.15 5.52 2.74
CA ALA A 45 4.22 5.32 3.85
C ALA A 45 2.78 5.64 3.42
N PHE A 46 2.57 6.75 2.69
CA PHE A 46 1.26 7.14 2.18
C PHE A 46 0.69 6.13 1.19
N PHE A 47 1.48 5.67 0.22
CA PHE A 47 1.07 4.63 -0.73
C PHE A 47 0.69 3.33 -0.03
N SER A 48 1.47 2.92 0.97
CA SER A 48 1.20 1.72 1.77
C SER A 48 -0.08 1.87 2.58
N PHE A 49 -0.31 3.06 3.15
CA PHE A 49 -1.53 3.38 3.88
C PHE A 49 -2.77 3.35 2.96
N VAL A 50 -2.71 3.99 1.80
CA VAL A 50 -3.80 3.97 0.80
C VAL A 50 -4.11 2.54 0.35
N SER A 51 -3.06 1.73 0.09
CA SER A 51 -3.24 0.32 -0.28
C SER A 51 -3.93 -0.46 0.83
N LEU A 52 -3.54 -0.26 2.09
CA LEU A 52 -4.17 -0.88 3.24
C LEU A 52 -5.64 -0.45 3.38
N SER A 53 -5.94 0.85 3.24
CA SER A 53 -7.30 1.37 3.27
C SER A 53 -8.16 0.74 2.17
N TYR A 54 -7.65 0.65 0.95
CA TYR A 54 -8.33 -0.05 -0.14
C TYR A 54 -8.66 -1.51 0.23
N TRP A 55 -7.71 -2.26 0.77
CA TRP A 55 -7.95 -3.66 1.16
C TRP A 55 -9.02 -3.80 2.25
N ILE A 56 -9.04 -2.87 3.20
CA ILE A 56 -10.07 -2.83 4.26
C ILE A 56 -11.45 -2.54 3.65
N ILE A 57 -11.55 -1.53 2.77
CA ILE A 57 -12.80 -1.15 2.09
C ILE A 57 -13.30 -2.28 1.19
N ALA A 58 -12.38 -3.01 0.55
CA ALA A 58 -12.71 -4.13 -0.32
C ALA A 58 -13.24 -5.37 0.44
N GLY A 59 -13.28 -5.36 1.78
CA GLY A 59 -13.80 -6.48 2.58
C GLY A 59 -12.81 -7.64 2.72
N GLY A 60 -11.52 -7.37 2.60
CA GLY A 60 -10.45 -8.34 2.86
C GLY A 60 -9.93 -9.06 1.62
N PRO A 61 -9.34 -10.27 1.79
CA PRO A 61 -8.48 -10.88 0.78
C PRO A 61 -9.22 -11.38 -0.47
N THR A 62 -10.47 -11.82 -0.31
CA THR A 62 -11.27 -12.32 -1.46
C THR A 62 -11.91 -11.16 -2.22
N GLY A 63 -12.42 -10.14 -1.51
CA GLY A 63 -13.06 -9.00 -2.13
C GLY A 63 -12.09 -8.10 -2.89
N SER A 64 -10.90 -7.85 -2.35
CA SER A 64 -9.84 -7.07 -3.02
C SER A 64 -9.42 -7.65 -4.37
N VAL A 65 -9.42 -8.98 -4.51
CA VAL A 65 -9.12 -9.65 -5.79
C VAL A 65 -10.31 -9.59 -6.75
N GLN A 66 -11.54 -9.75 -6.26
CA GLN A 66 -12.76 -9.76 -7.09
C GLN A 66 -13.01 -8.42 -7.78
N TYR A 67 -12.78 -7.28 -7.11
CA TYR A 67 -12.93 -5.98 -7.75
C TYR A 67 -12.02 -5.85 -8.98
N ILE A 68 -10.79 -6.33 -8.89
CA ILE A 68 -9.81 -6.26 -9.99
C ILE A 68 -10.18 -7.21 -11.13
N GLN A 69 -10.69 -8.40 -10.81
CA GLN A 69 -11.21 -9.34 -11.81
C GLN A 69 -12.45 -8.80 -12.55
N GLN A 70 -13.29 -8.00 -11.87
CA GLN A 70 -14.43 -7.33 -12.50
C GLN A 70 -13.97 -6.21 -13.44
N PHE A 71 -12.97 -5.42 -13.05
CA PHE A 71 -12.35 -4.43 -13.95
C PHE A 71 -11.75 -5.11 -15.20
N GLU A 72 -11.01 -6.21 -15.04
CA GLU A 72 -10.40 -6.93 -16.16
C GLU A 72 -11.42 -7.54 -17.15
N LYS A 73 -12.61 -7.95 -16.66
CA LYS A 73 -13.70 -8.45 -17.51
C LYS A 73 -14.45 -7.36 -18.25
N GLN A 74 -14.35 -6.10 -17.82
CA GLN A 74 -15.11 -4.98 -18.39
C GLN A 74 -14.39 -4.33 -19.58
N ASP A 75 -13.09 -4.59 -19.73
CA ASP A 75 -12.23 -4.06 -20.81
C ASP A 75 -12.18 -4.97 -22.07
N PHE A 76 -13.06 -5.97 -22.19
CA PHE A 76 -13.22 -6.87 -23.36
C PHE A 76 -14.63 -6.86 -23.96
#